data_AF-A0AA88ECI9-F1
#
_entry.id   AF-A0AA88ECI9-F1
#
_cell.length_a   1.000
_cell.length_b   1.000
_cell.length_c   1.000
_cell.angle_alpha   90.00
_cell.angle_beta   90.00
_cell.angle_gamma   90.00
#
_symmetry.space_group_name_H-M   'P 1'
#
loop_
_entity.id
_entity.type
_entity.pdbx_description
1 polymer ?
#
loop_
_entity_poly.entity_id
_entity_poly.type
_entity_poly.pdbx_seq_one_letter_code
_entity_poly.pdbx_strand_id
1 'polypeptide(L)' 'MKQVCGSLKLELAQYCEVAAFAQFGSDLDAATQALLNRGARLTEVLKQPQYAPLPIEKQILVIYAAVNGFCDRMPLDRIS' A
#
# COMPACT_ATOMS: atom_id res chain seq x y z
N MET A 1 8.67 14.57 0.02
CA MET A 1 8.52 13.42 0.96
C MET A 1 7.43 13.63 2.00
N LYS A 2 7.50 14.64 2.89
CA LYS A 2 6.53 14.82 4.00
C LYS A 2 5.05 14.84 3.55
N GLN A 3 4.73 15.54 2.46
CA GLN A 3 3.37 15.63 1.95
C GLN A 3 2.82 14.29 1.45
N VAL A 4 3.64 13.48 0.78
CA VAL A 4 3.21 12.19 0.20
C VAL A 4 3.20 11.03 1.21
N CYS A 5 4.02 11.11 2.26
CA CYS A 5 4.09 10.06 3.29
C CYS A 5 3.13 10.29 4.48
N GLY A 6 2.48 11.46 4.56
CA GLY A 6 1.64 11.84 5.70
C GLY A 6 0.45 10.92 5.90
N SER A 7 -0.28 10.59 4.83
CA SER A 7 -1.41 9.66 4.87
C SER A 7 -0.98 8.19 4.85
N LEU A 8 0.15 7.88 4.19
CA LEU A 8 0.66 6.51 4.02
C LEU A 8 0.82 5.77 5.36
N LYS A 9 1.39 6.43 6.37
CA LYS A 9 1.60 5.81 7.69
C LYS A 9 0.30 5.43 8.38
N LEU A 10 -0.73 6.27 8.25
CA LEU A 10 -2.04 6.05 8.87
C LEU A 10 -2.81 4.95 8.12
N GLU A 11 -2.80 4.97 6.79
CA GLU A 11 -3.43 3.93 5.96
C GLU A 11 -2.82 2.54 6.21
N LEU A 12 -1.49 2.46 6.33
CA LEU A 12 -0.82 1.18 6.66
C LEU A 12 -1.11 0.70 8.08
N ALA A 13 -1.26 1.61 9.05
CA ALA A 13 -1.65 1.23 10.41
C ALA A 13 -3.06 0.61 10.42
N GLN A 14 -4.02 1.26 9.76
CA GLN A 14 -5.39 0.73 9.62
C GLN A 14 -5.40 -0.61 8.87
N TYR A 15 -4.63 -0.74 7.80
CA TYR A 15 -4.48 -2.00 7.08
C TYR A 15 -3.98 -3.13 7.97
N CYS A 16 -2.92 -2.89 8.77
CA CYS A 16 -2.37 -3.92 9.65
C CYS A 16 -3.38 -4.38 10.71
N GLU A 17 -4.14 -3.45 11.30
CA GLU A 17 -5.20 -3.78 12.26
C GLU A 17 -6.26 -4.65 11.60
N VAL A 18 -6.81 -4.21 10.46
CA VAL A 18 -7.89 -4.91 9.77
C VAL A 18 -7.43 -6.24 9.16
N ALA A 19 -6.20 -6.33 8.65
CA ALA A 19 -5.63 -7.56 8.12
C ALA A 19 -5.49 -8.65 9.18
N ALA A 20 -5.15 -8.28 10.43
CA ALA A 20 -5.10 -9.22 11.53
C ALA A 20 -6.49 -9.78 11.89
N PHE A 21 -7.54 -8.95 11.85
CA PHE A 21 -8.91 -9.40 12.10
C PHE A 21 -9.49 -10.20 10.93
N ALA A 22 -9.18 -9.81 9.69
CA ALA A 22 -9.65 -10.45 8.47
C ALA A 22 -9.14 -11.89 8.30
N GLN A 23 -8.08 -12.29 9.01
CA GLN A 23 -7.62 -13.68 9.02
C GLN A 23 -8.62 -14.66 9.66
N PHE A 24 -9.59 -14.15 10.44
CA PHE A 24 -10.52 -14.98 11.21
C PHE A 24 -12.00 -14.83 10.79
N GLY A 25 -12.32 -13.89 9.90
CA GLY A 25 -13.70 -13.60 9.48
C GLY A 25 -14.00 -14.11 8.07
N SER A 26 -15.15 -14.77 7.88
CA SER A 26 -15.57 -15.30 6.57
C SER A 26 -16.26 -14.30 5.66
N ASP A 27 -16.80 -13.21 6.22
CA ASP A 27 -17.54 -12.19 5.47
C ASP A 27 -17.03 -10.79 5.78
N LEU A 28 -16.31 -10.21 4.81
CA LEU A 28 -15.82 -8.84 4.86
C LEU A 28 -16.72 -7.97 4.00
N ASP A 29 -17.20 -6.86 4.56
CA ASP A 29 -17.94 -5.87 3.80
C ASP A 29 -17.06 -5.20 2.73
N ALA A 30 -17.70 -4.57 1.75
CA ALA A 30 -17.00 -3.99 0.59
C ALA A 30 -15.94 -2.94 0.99
N ALA A 31 -16.20 -2.18 2.06
CA ALA A 31 -15.26 -1.19 2.57
C ALA A 31 -13.99 -1.85 3.14
N THR A 32 -14.15 -2.92 3.92
CA THR A 32 -13.00 -3.68 4.46
C THR A 32 -12.20 -4.34 3.35
N GLN A 33 -12.86 -4.93 2.34
CA GLN A 33 -12.16 -5.52 1.19
C GLN A 33 -11.36 -4.46 0.43
N ALA A 34 -11.91 -3.26 0.22
CA ALA A 34 -11.19 -2.18 -0.45
C ALA A 34 -9.96 -1.73 0.37
N LEU A 35 -10.09 -1.61 1.69
CA LEU A 35 -8.99 -1.25 2.59
C LEU A 35 -7.86 -2.30 2.55
N LEU A 36 -8.21 -3.59 2.61
CA LEU A 36 -7.23 -4.69 2.54
C LEU A 36 -6.51 -4.72 1.20
N ASN A 37 -7.26 -4.61 0.11
CA ASN A 37 -6.71 -4.59 -1.24
C ASN A 37 -5.74 -3.41 -1.43
N ARG A 38 -6.10 -2.22 -0.95
CA ARG A 38 -5.24 -1.03 -1.03
C ARG A 38 -3.99 -1.18 -0.16
N GLY A 39 -4.13 -1.63 1.09
CA GLY A 39 -3.01 -1.83 2.01
C GLY A 39 -2.02 -2.89 1.53
N ALA A 40 -2.49 -3.96 0.90
CA ALA A 40 -1.65 -4.96 0.24
C ALA A 40 -0.80 -4.34 -0.88
N ARG A 41 -1.37 -3.45 -1.71
CA ARG A 41 -0.59 -2.76 -2.76
C ARG A 41 0.41 -1.77 -2.20
N LEU A 42 0.02 -1.01 -1.18
CA LEU A 42 0.92 -0.07 -0.51
C LEU A 42 2.11 -0.79 0.14
N THR A 43 1.92 -2.00 0.65
CA THR A 43 3.01 -2.82 1.19
C THR A 43 3.92 -3.39 0.10
N GLU A 44 3.37 -3.83 -1.04
CA GLU A 44 4.17 -4.26 -2.20
C GLU A 44 5.06 -3.13 -2.74
N VAL A 45 4.53 -1.91 -2.86
CA VAL A 45 5.27 -0.73 -3.38
C VAL A 45 6.52 -0.40 -2.55
N LEU A 46 6.51 -0.75 -1.26
CA LEU A 46 7.62 -0.48 -0.35
C LEU A 46 8.73 -1.56 -0.40
N LYS A 47 8.53 -2.64 -1.16
CA LYS A 47 9.58 -3.64 -1.36
C LYS A 47 10.66 -3.07 -2.27
N GLN A 48 11.91 -3.33 -1.91
CA GLN A 48 13.06 -2.85 -2.66
C GLN A 48 14.14 -3.94 -2.71
N PRO A 49 14.71 -4.24 -3.90
CA PRO A 49 15.79 -5.19 -4.01
C PRO A 49 17.06 -4.67 -3.32
N GLN A 50 17.87 -5.60 -2.82
CA GLN A 50 19.11 -5.28 -2.15
C GLN A 50 20.08 -4.54 -3.09
N TYR A 51 20.83 -3.58 -2.54
CA TYR A 51 21.84 -2.79 -3.27
C TYR A 51 21.31 -1.93 -4.44
N ALA A 52 20.00 -1.70 -4.51
CA ALA A 52 19.38 -0.89 -5.57
C ALA A 52 18.77 0.41 -4.99
N PRO A 53 19.57 1.39 -4.53
CA PRO A 53 19.03 2.64 -3.99
C PRO A 53 18.25 3.42 -5.05
N LEU A 54 17.08 3.92 -4.68
CA LEU A 54 16.28 4.79 -5.54
C LEU A 54 16.56 6.26 -5.22
N PRO A 55 16.77 7.13 -6.23
CA PRO A 55 16.79 8.58 -6.03
C PRO A 55 15.48 9.09 -5.41
N ILE A 56 15.56 10.17 -4.63
CA ILE A 56 14.44 10.68 -3.83
C ILE A 56 13.24 11.10 -4.70
N GLU A 57 13.49 11.67 -5.87
CA GLU A 57 12.46 12.06 -6.83
C GLU A 57 11.66 10.86 -7.35
N LYS A 58 12.33 9.72 -7.57
CA LYS A 58 11.67 8.47 -7.98
C LYS A 58 10.87 7.88 -6.84
N GLN A 59 11.41 7.90 -5.61
CA GLN A 59 10.67 7.45 -4.44
C GLN A 59 9.38 8.27 -4.23
N ILE A 60 9.47 9.60 -4.37
CA ILE A 60 8.30 10.49 -4.25
C ILE A 60 7.24 10.14 -5.30
N LEU A 61 7.64 9.92 -6.55
CA LEU A 61 6.72 9.62 -7.65
C LEU A 61 6.02 8.26 -7.44
N VAL A 62 6.78 7.25 -7.02
CA VAL A 62 6.26 5.91 -6.70
C VAL A 62 5.26 5.97 -5.54
N ILE A 63 5.62 6.62 -4.44
CA ILE A 63 4.73 6.75 -3.27
C ILE A 63 3.48 7.57 -3.63
N TYR A 64 3.63 8.65 -4.41
CA TYR A 64 2.50 9.45 -4.86
C TYR A 64 1.53 8.62 -5.72
N ALA A 65 2.04 7.81 -6.65
CA ALA A 65 1.21 6.95 -7.48
C ALA A 65 0.39 5.96 -6.63
N ALA A 66 1.04 5.36 -5.63
CA ALA A 66 0.42 4.38 -4.76
C ALA A 66 -0.66 4.99 -3.85
N VAL A 67 -0.35 6.11 -3.17
CA VAL A 67 -1.28 6.77 -2.23
C VAL A 67 -2.51 7.36 -2.94
N ASN A 68 -2.38 7.81 -4.18
CA ASN A 68 -3.51 8.34 -4.95
C ASN A 68 -4.31 7.26 -5.70
N GLY A 69 -4.03 5.97 -5.47
CA GLY A 69 -4.81 4.86 -6.04
C GLY A 69 -4.53 4.59 -7.53
N PHE A 70 -3.46 5.14 -8.10
CA PHE A 70 -3.08 4.83 -9.49
C PHE A 70 -2.63 3.37 -9.65
N CYS A 71 -2.24 2.72 -8.56
CA CYS A 71 -1.88 1.30 -8.51
C CYS A 71 -3.09 0.37 -8.27
N ASP A 72 -4.29 0.87 -7.95
CA ASP A 72 -5.41 0.04 -7.50
C ASP A 72 -5.94 -0.93 -8.55
N ARG A 73 -5.76 -0.61 -9.84
CA ARG A 73 -6.16 -1.47 -10.96
C ARG A 73 -5.11 -2.51 -11.32
N MET A 74 -3.92 -2.44 -10.74
CA MET A 74 -2.86 -3.40 -11.03
C MET A 74 -3.04 -4.68 -10.20
N PRO A 75 -2.77 -5.86 -10.81
CA PRO A 75 -2.58 -7.09 -10.06
C PRO A 75 -1.42 -6.92 -9.07
N LEU A 76 -1.56 -7.48 -7.86
CA LEU A 76 -0.54 -7.39 -6.81
C LEU A 76 0.84 -7.87 -7.29
N ASP A 77 0.88 -8.99 -8.01
CA ASP A 77 2.10 -9.63 -8.52
C ASP A 77 2.85 -8.81 -9.58
N ARG A 78 2.33 -7.64 -9.98
CA ARG A 78 2.92 -6.74 -10.98
C ARG A 78 3.48 -5.45 -10.38
N ILE A 79 3.43 -5.29 -9.06
CA ILE A 79 3.79 -4.03 -8.38
C ILE A 79 5.25 -4.01 -7.89
N SER A 80 5.82 -5.16 -7.51
CA SER A 80 7.19 -5.29 -6.99
C SER A 80 8.21 -5.79 -8.03
#